data_AF-A0A6G3ZB61-F1
#
_entry.id   AF-A0A6G3ZB61-F1
#
_cell.length_a   1.000
_cell.length_b   1.000
_cell.length_c   1.000
_cell.angle_alpha   90.00
_cell.angle_beta   90.00
_cell.angle_gamma   90.00
#
_symmetry.space_group_name_H-M   'P 1'
#
loop_
_entity.id
_entity.type
_entity.pdbx_description
1 polymer ?
#
loop_
_entity_poly.entity_id
_entity_poly.type
_entity_poly.pdbx_seq_one_letter_code
_entity_poly.pdbx_strand_id
1 'polypeptide(L)' 'MTKTCLVTGGLGFIGQYVVQQLLSQGAKVRILDLAQPEQPLVEVDYIQG' A
#
# COMPACT_ATOMS: atom_id res chain seq x y z
N MET A 1 -16.56 -10.19 2.76
CA MET A 1 -15.86 -9.39 3.79
C MET A 1 -14.66 -8.72 3.14
N THR A 2 -14.43 -7.44 3.42
CA THR A 2 -13.27 -6.68 2.91
C THR A 2 -12.02 -7.04 3.72
N LYS A 3 -10.96 -7.51 3.06
CA LYS A 3 -9.67 -7.80 3.71
C LYS A 3 -8.89 -6.51 3.95
N THR A 4 -8.15 -6.46 5.06
CA THR A 4 -7.21 -5.38 5.36
C THR A 4 -5.80 -5.93 5.29
N CYS A 5 -4.93 -5.30 4.50
CA CYS A 5 -3.59 -5.78 4.19
C CYS A 5 -2.54 -4.72 4.54
N LEU A 6 -1.52 -5.11 5.31
CA LEU A 6 -0.31 -4.33 5.52
C LEU A 6 0.74 -4.77 4.50
N VAL A 7 1.31 -3.81 3.76
CA VAL A 7 2.41 -4.04 2.82
C VAL A 7 3.62 -3.27 3.30
N THR A 8 4.65 -3.99 3.74
CA THR A 8 5.96 -3.41 4.06
C THR A 8 6.78 -3.24 2.78
N GLY A 9 7.52 -2.13 2.64
CA GLY A 9 8.25 -1.87 1.38
C GLY A 9 7.30 -1.59 0.20
N GLY A 10 6.07 -1.16 0.50
CA GLY A 10 4.99 -0.96 -0.47
C GLY A 10 5.25 0.16 -1.47
N LEU A 11 6.20 1.06 -1.19
CA LEU A 11 6.65 2.10 -2.12
C LEU A 11 7.77 1.61 -3.04
N GLY A 12 8.35 0.43 -2.75
CA GLY A 12 9.40 -0.18 -3.55
C GLY A 12 8.89 -0.83 -4.85
N PHE A 13 9.83 -1.31 -5.67
CA PHE A 13 9.55 -1.81 -7.01
C PHE A 13 8.47 -2.90 -7.08
N ILE A 14 8.59 -3.96 -6.27
CA ILE A 14 7.57 -5.02 -6.23
C ILE A 14 6.36 -4.57 -5.40
N GLY A 15 6.62 -3.80 -4.33
CA GLY A 15 5.61 -3.34 -3.39
C GLY A 15 4.44 -2.62 -4.07
N GLN A 16 4.74 -1.70 -4.99
CA GLN A 16 3.72 -0.94 -5.72
C GLN A 16 2.77 -1.84 -6.52
N TYR A 17 3.29 -2.90 -7.16
CA TYR A 17 2.45 -3.83 -7.94
C TYR A 17 1.60 -4.71 -7.03
N VAL A 18 2.13 -5.11 -5.86
CA VAL A 18 1.36 -5.83 -4.85
C VAL A 18 0.22 -4.96 -4.32
N VAL A 19 0.49 -3.69 -4.01
CA VAL A 19 -0.52 -2.71 -3.56
C VAL A 19 -1.61 -2.55 -4.61
N GLN A 20 -1.25 -2.32 -5.89
CA GLN A 20 -2.21 -2.20 -6.99
C GLN A 20 -3.10 -3.45 -7.12
N GLN A 21 -2.51 -4.64 -7.00
CA GLN A 21 -3.25 -5.89 -7.10
C GLN A 21 -4.16 -6.15 -5.89
N LEU A 22 -3.78 -5.69 -4.70
CA LEU A 22 -4.64 -5.77 -3.51
C LEU A 22 -5.81 -4.79 -3.60
N LEU A 23 -5.56 -3.56 -4.05
CA LEU A 23 -6.60 -2.56 -4.30
C LEU A 23 -7.59 -3.05 -5.37
N SER A 24 -7.11 -3.65 -6.47
CA SER A 24 -7.98 -4.20 -7.53
C SER A 24 -8.89 -5.34 -7.04
N GLN A 25 -8.50 -6.04 -5.98
CA GLN A 25 -9.31 -7.07 -5.31
C GLN A 25 -10.27 -6.49 -4.27
N GLY A 26 -10.33 -5.16 -4.12
CA GLY A 26 -11.16 -4.47 -3.16
C GLY A 26 -10.64 -4.56 -1.72
N ALA A 27 -9.35 -4.85 -1.51
CA ALA A 27 -8.75 -4.84 -0.18
C ALA A 27 -8.49 -3.40 0.29
N LYS A 28 -8.53 -3.19 1.61
CA LYS A 28 -8.02 -1.97 2.24
C LYS A 28 -6.51 -2.15 2.44
N VAL A 29 -5.71 -1.21 1.97
CA VAL A 29 -4.25 -1.34 1.99
C VAL A 29 -3.64 -0.28 2.90
N ARG A 30 -2.71 -0.72 3.75
CA ARG A 30 -1.78 0.14 4.48
C ARG A 30 -0.36 -0.16 4.01
N ILE A 31 0.42 0.87 3.73
CA ILE A 31 1.85 0.76 3.43
C ILE A 31 2.65 1.17 4.67
N LEU A 32 3.64 0.35 5.04
CA LEU A 32 4.71 0.72 5.96
C LEU A 32 6.02 0.74 5.18
N ASP A 33 6.65 1.90 5.10
CA ASP A 33 7.89 2.07 4.33
C ASP A 33 8.82 3.08 4.99
N LEU A 34 10.11 2.97 4.70
CA LEU A 34 11.10 3.97 5.11
C LEU A 34 10.95 5.24 4.26
N ALA A 35 10.57 5.06 3.00
CA ALA A 35 10.30 6.16 2.08
C ALA A 35 8.92 6.79 2.34
N GLN A 36 8.71 7.99 1.77
CA GLN A 36 7.40 8.62 1.71
C GLN A 36 6.88 8.57 0.27
N PRO A 37 5.56 8.46 0.05
CA PRO A 37 5.01 8.48 -1.30
C PRO A 37 5.20 9.87 -1.92
N GLU A 38 5.73 9.93 -3.15
CA GLU A 38 5.77 11.19 -3.91
C GLU A 38 4.36 11.68 -4.28
N GLN A 39 3.45 10.73 -4.55
CA GLN A 39 2.05 10.98 -4.89
C GLN A 39 1.15 10.03 -4.10
N PRO A 40 0.60 10.45 -2.94
CA PRO A 40 -0.23 9.59 -2.11
C PRO A 40 -1.60 9.34 -2.76
N LEU A 41 -2.04 8.09 -2.70
CA LEU A 41 -3.37 7.67 -3.15
C LEU A 41 -4.36 7.75 -1.97
N VAL A 42 -5.55 8.31 -2.20
CA VAL A 42 -6.61 8.47 -1.16
C VAL A 42 -7.06 7.12 -0.58
N GLU A 43 -6.96 6.06 -1.35
CA GLU A 43 -7.38 4.70 -1.02
C GLU A 43 -6.34 3.89 -0.22
N VAL A 44 -5.17 4.46 0.03
CA VAL A 44 -4.06 3.82 0.76
C VAL A 44 -3.73 4.61 2.03
N ASP A 45 -3.57 3.88 3.13
CA ASP A 45 -3.05 4.45 4.37
C ASP A 45 -1.52 4.30 4.42
N TYR A 46 -0.78 5.38 4.74
CA TYR A 46 0.68 5.39 4.70
C TYR A 46 1.25 5.64 6.09
N ILE A 47 2.14 4.75 6.53
CA ILE A 47 2.91 4.88 7.76
C ILE A 47 4.39 4.87 7.40
N GLN A 48 5.15 5.83 7.93
CA GLN A 48 6.60 5.83 7.81
C GLN A 48 7.22 5.17 9.06
N GLY A 49 8.20 4.29 8.88
CA GLY A 49 8.90 3.64 9.99
C GLY A 49 9.91 2.59 9.57
#